data_AF-A0A7D5UXI9-F1
#
_entry.id   AF-A0A7D5UXI9-F1
#
_cell.length_a   1.000
_cell.length_b   1.000
_cell.length_c   1.000
_cell.angle_alpha   90.00
_cell.angle_beta   90.00
_cell.angle_gamma   90.00
#
_symmetry.space_group_name_H-M   'P 1'
#
loop_
_entity.id
_entity.type
_entity.pdbx_description
1 polymer ?
#
loop_
_entity_poly.entity_id
_entity_poly.type
_entity_poly.pdbx_seq_one_letter_code
_entity_poly.pdbx_strand_id
1 'polypeptide(L)'
;MRYTHLVAALTAAHITAAKPVAKLPGEDGINDIDNNIPDSTGPPSGGSNGQPLKNPHNNLGAGASTVPYSDGLTLGQGYNTYLQEGCMNGAVDVTGPTNAPGQVQIEYQATQITEYSQIIKELGISASLGIQYLDDSVEVSGKMLDKSTFENSALTYIVRADVKRQPSSDLKYKFMWNEAKNPTERYYFVEGGALFAQVSIQSTESSKKHELEAKAKVAFGMFGVGVTVSTEMKQASEFLSKNSKVISEMFWVGAPPKDTKSGVLGEIKALQSGDASLLDIKSISDKFIAEAGEHHALVERYDQVFNFKDEFKPLDYSDAIEQTWAVFNDYADYDSMQRMLKTIKLPESLQQKQVELRNAIIKAKDGVKTWITNVSKDPSKAASKPSYQSPDAFLGTVMDAFSTTYIVQNIEYDWTKPEYKDHPKNSTLIDDKLRTDIGKTTPVFNIQGVPFPGVTGTSKLTFGHQDGEPWWNIIADGTLPTNYKEQSHVWLLTKKTPTYSQPIYVYEVLDKPNYWWNRIDVNKALPSSPTNIGLNLRFFTKAE
;
A
#
# COMPACT_ATOMS: atom_id res chain seq x y z
N MET A 1 10.85 15.34 44.89
CA MET A 1 9.56 14.74 45.30
C MET A 1 8.51 15.07 44.23
N ARG A 2 7.49 14.21 44.09
CA ARG A 2 6.21 14.47 43.37
C ARG A 2 6.30 15.21 42.01
N TYR A 3 6.51 14.44 40.95
CA TYR A 3 5.71 14.59 39.73
C TYR A 3 5.32 13.18 39.25
N THR A 4 4.03 12.87 39.31
CA THR A 4 3.45 11.56 39.01
C THR A 4 1.97 11.79 38.67
N HIS A 5 1.39 10.96 37.80
CA HIS A 5 0.04 11.09 37.22
C HIS A 5 -0.10 12.13 36.08
N LEU A 6 0.33 11.78 34.87
CA LEU A 6 -0.21 12.35 33.62
C LEU A 6 0.02 11.43 32.39
N VAL A 7 -0.24 10.12 32.56
CA VAL A 7 -0.05 9.07 31.52
C VAL A 7 -1.26 8.11 31.46
N ALA A 8 -2.45 8.55 31.88
CA ALA A 8 -3.64 7.71 32.00
C ALA A 8 -4.94 8.50 31.73
N ALA A 9 -5.10 9.01 30.51
CA ALA A 9 -6.29 9.79 30.12
C ALA A 9 -6.65 9.75 28.62
N LEU A 10 -6.03 8.88 27.81
CA LEU A 10 -6.16 8.90 26.33
C LEU A 10 -6.24 7.50 25.69
N THR A 11 -7.02 6.60 26.31
CA THR A 11 -7.23 5.21 25.83
C THR A 11 -8.63 4.66 26.09
N ALA A 12 -9.61 5.53 26.40
CA ALA A 12 -10.94 5.11 26.90
C ALA A 12 -12.13 5.90 26.31
N ALA A 13 -12.11 6.20 25.01
CA ALA A 13 -13.30 6.65 24.27
C ALA A 13 -13.12 6.42 22.76
N HIS A 14 -13.89 5.49 22.17
CA HIS A 14 -14.45 5.54 20.79
C HIS A 14 -15.32 4.29 20.44
N ILE A 15 -16.06 3.72 21.42
CA ILE A 15 -17.10 2.71 21.15
C ILE A 15 -18.35 3.03 21.99
N THR A 16 -19.28 3.82 21.48
CA THR A 16 -20.73 3.64 21.76
C THR A 16 -21.64 4.48 20.86
N ALA A 17 -22.69 3.82 20.36
CA ALA A 17 -24.01 4.32 19.94
C ALA A 17 -24.22 5.82 19.67
N ALA A 18 -24.70 6.12 18.45
CA ALA A 18 -25.37 7.37 18.15
C ALA A 18 -26.57 7.62 19.09
N LYS A 19 -26.76 8.89 19.48
CA LYS A 19 -27.95 9.38 20.20
C LYS A 19 -28.56 10.58 19.48
N PRO A 20 -29.88 10.80 19.58
CA PRO A 20 -30.62 11.70 18.70
C PRO A 20 -30.31 13.19 18.96
N VAL A 21 -30.43 13.98 17.90
CA VAL A 21 -30.24 15.44 17.91
C VAL A 21 -31.26 16.12 18.83
N ALA A 22 -30.77 16.95 19.74
CA ALA A 22 -31.61 17.74 20.64
C ALA A 22 -32.18 18.98 19.91
N LYS A 23 -33.43 19.32 20.23
CA LYS A 23 -34.14 20.49 19.68
C LYS A 23 -33.57 21.78 20.28
N LEU A 24 -33.20 22.76 19.46
CA LEU A 24 -32.86 24.11 19.93
C LEU A 24 -34.14 24.92 20.19
N PRO A 25 -34.19 25.75 21.25
CA PRO A 25 -35.37 26.52 21.62
C PRO A 25 -35.34 27.97 21.08
N GLY A 26 -36.52 28.55 20.86
CA GLY A 26 -36.69 30.01 20.77
C GLY A 26 -37.28 30.54 19.46
N GLU A 27 -38.59 30.39 19.27
CA GLU A 27 -39.45 31.42 18.66
C GLU A 27 -40.92 31.07 18.94
N ASP A 28 -41.56 31.84 19.83
CA ASP A 28 -42.97 31.71 20.18
C ASP A 28 -43.78 32.86 19.57
N GLY A 29 -44.82 32.52 18.81
CA GLY A 29 -45.99 33.37 18.57
C GLY A 29 -45.96 34.34 17.38
N ILE A 30 -46.78 34.04 16.38
CA ILE A 30 -47.76 34.96 15.78
C ILE A 30 -48.95 34.09 15.29
N ASN A 31 -50.18 34.60 15.43
CA ASN A 31 -51.40 33.81 15.24
C ASN A 31 -51.94 33.88 13.80
N ASP A 32 -52.85 32.93 13.52
CA ASP A 32 -54.00 33.00 12.60
C ASP A 32 -53.86 33.69 11.22
N ILE A 33 -54.02 32.89 10.17
CA ILE A 33 -54.94 33.18 9.06
C ILE A 33 -55.51 31.86 8.53
N ASP A 34 -56.72 31.91 7.98
CA ASP A 34 -57.66 30.78 7.98
C ASP A 34 -57.95 30.20 6.57
N ASN A 35 -58.28 28.91 6.55
CA ASN A 35 -59.05 28.15 5.56
C ASN A 35 -58.54 27.87 4.12
N ASN A 36 -59.01 26.71 3.62
CA ASN A 36 -59.07 26.22 2.23
C ASN A 36 -57.77 25.84 1.46
N ILE A 37 -57.47 24.53 1.48
CA ILE A 37 -57.34 23.67 0.28
C ILE A 37 -57.68 22.23 0.72
N PRO A 38 -58.41 21.43 -0.08
CA PRO A 38 -59.12 20.25 0.44
C PRO A 38 -58.23 19.05 0.77
N ASP A 39 -58.64 18.30 1.81
CA ASP A 39 -58.13 16.95 2.07
C ASP A 39 -58.46 16.03 0.89
N SER A 40 -57.44 15.28 0.44
CA SER A 40 -57.55 14.29 -0.62
C SER A 40 -57.08 12.94 -0.08
N THR A 41 -57.82 12.40 0.89
CA THR A 41 -57.68 11.06 1.45
C THR A 41 -58.05 9.97 0.41
N GLY A 42 -57.20 9.82 -0.61
CA GLY A 42 -57.27 8.78 -1.63
C GLY A 42 -55.87 8.22 -1.92
N PRO A 43 -55.70 6.89 -2.03
CA PRO A 43 -54.41 6.32 -2.42
C PRO A 43 -54.09 6.70 -3.87
N PRO A 44 -52.81 6.99 -4.22
CA PRO A 44 -52.44 7.34 -5.59
C PRO A 44 -52.64 6.16 -6.54
N SER A 45 -53.73 6.20 -7.31
CA SER A 45 -54.16 5.17 -8.26
C SER A 45 -53.33 5.22 -9.56
N GLY A 46 -52.10 4.75 -9.50
CA GLY A 46 -51.14 4.87 -10.61
C GLY A 46 -49.99 3.86 -10.60
N GLY A 47 -50.26 2.61 -10.24
CA GLY A 47 -49.25 1.55 -10.12
C GLY A 47 -48.60 1.14 -11.45
N SER A 48 -47.58 1.89 -11.89
CA SER A 48 -46.57 1.39 -12.83
C SER A 48 -45.55 0.56 -12.05
N ASN A 49 -45.86 -0.72 -11.86
CA ASN A 49 -44.88 -1.70 -11.41
C ASN A 49 -43.65 -1.63 -12.34
N GLY A 50 -42.44 -1.61 -11.78
CA GLY A 50 -41.20 -1.47 -12.56
C GLY A 50 -41.06 -2.55 -13.63
N GLN A 51 -40.22 -2.29 -14.63
CA GLN A 51 -39.97 -3.23 -15.73
C GLN A 51 -38.54 -3.79 -15.67
N PRO A 52 -38.25 -4.90 -16.38
CA PRO A 52 -36.89 -5.33 -16.66
C PRO A 52 -36.08 -4.26 -17.40
N LEU A 53 -34.77 -4.45 -17.45
CA LEU A 53 -33.83 -3.61 -18.19
C LEU A 53 -34.07 -3.66 -19.70
N LYS A 54 -33.78 -2.56 -20.40
CA LYS A 54 -33.89 -2.47 -21.88
C LYS A 54 -33.05 -3.52 -22.60
N ASN A 55 -31.90 -3.89 -22.04
CA ASN A 55 -31.08 -5.03 -22.47
C ASN A 55 -30.68 -5.87 -21.24
N PRO A 56 -31.21 -7.09 -21.03
CA PRO A 56 -30.85 -7.92 -19.89
C PRO A 56 -29.46 -8.56 -20.05
N HIS A 57 -28.51 -8.11 -19.23
CA HIS A 57 -27.20 -8.68 -18.83
C HIS A 57 -26.19 -9.20 -19.89
N ASN A 58 -26.59 -9.45 -21.14
CA ASN A 58 -25.76 -10.15 -22.14
C ASN A 58 -24.70 -9.28 -22.85
N ASN A 59 -24.49 -8.02 -22.45
CA ASN A 59 -23.60 -7.09 -23.17
C ASN A 59 -22.96 -5.99 -22.30
N LEU A 60 -22.57 -6.32 -21.05
CA LEU A 60 -21.71 -5.44 -20.26
C LEU A 60 -20.26 -5.50 -20.78
N GLY A 61 -19.93 -4.56 -21.68
CA GLY A 61 -18.58 -4.40 -22.21
C GLY A 61 -17.53 -4.09 -21.13
N ALA A 62 -16.30 -4.55 -21.34
CA ALA A 62 -15.21 -4.43 -20.37
C ALA A 62 -14.93 -2.96 -19.99
N GLY A 63 -14.94 -2.67 -18.69
CA GLY A 63 -14.65 -1.34 -18.11
C GLY A 63 -15.57 -0.90 -16.98
N ALA A 64 -16.71 -1.58 -16.78
CA ALA A 64 -17.75 -1.14 -15.82
C ALA A 64 -18.60 -2.33 -15.30
N SER A 65 -17.98 -3.33 -14.67
CA SER A 65 -18.61 -4.63 -14.36
C SER A 65 -18.50 -5.10 -12.90
N THR A 66 -17.75 -4.41 -12.04
CA THR A 66 -17.68 -4.69 -10.60
C THR A 66 -17.48 -3.40 -9.81
N VAL A 67 -18.06 -3.33 -8.61
CA VAL A 67 -17.81 -2.27 -7.63
C VAL A 67 -17.49 -2.91 -6.27
N PRO A 68 -16.47 -2.42 -5.54
CA PRO A 68 -16.23 -2.82 -4.17
C PRO A 68 -17.33 -2.23 -3.27
N TYR A 69 -17.98 -3.09 -2.48
CA TYR A 69 -18.96 -2.65 -1.48
C TYR A 69 -18.29 -1.86 -0.37
N SER A 70 -18.83 -0.69 -0.05
CA SER A 70 -18.53 0.08 1.15
C SER A 70 -19.75 0.11 2.08
N ASP A 71 -19.49 0.11 3.39
CA ASP A 71 -20.56 0.23 4.41
C ASP A 71 -21.35 1.52 4.18
N GLY A 72 -22.67 1.39 4.04
CA GLY A 72 -23.58 2.51 3.78
C GLY A 72 -24.10 2.63 2.34
N LEU A 73 -23.64 1.76 1.41
CA LEU A 73 -24.32 1.62 0.11
C LEU A 73 -25.75 1.05 0.30
N THR A 74 -26.73 1.57 -0.43
CA THR A 74 -28.14 1.12 -0.39
C THR A 74 -28.72 0.77 -1.77
N LEU A 75 -29.66 -0.17 -1.83
CA LEU A 75 -30.20 -0.66 -3.11
C LEU A 75 -30.86 0.47 -3.91
N GLY A 76 -30.42 0.64 -5.16
CA GLY A 76 -30.89 1.72 -6.04
C GLY A 76 -30.24 3.08 -5.79
N GLN A 77 -29.14 3.14 -5.03
CA GLN A 77 -28.36 4.36 -4.83
C GLN A 77 -27.54 4.74 -6.08
N GLY A 78 -27.35 6.04 -6.29
CA GLY A 78 -26.32 6.57 -7.20
C GLY A 78 -24.90 6.35 -6.67
N TYR A 79 -23.90 6.41 -7.54
CA TYR A 79 -22.55 5.94 -7.29
C TYR A 79 -21.52 6.60 -8.22
N ASN A 80 -20.54 7.30 -7.64
CA ASN A 80 -19.48 7.93 -8.40
C ASN A 80 -18.43 6.88 -8.80
N THR A 81 -18.44 6.41 -10.06
CA THR A 81 -17.49 5.36 -10.52
C THR A 81 -16.02 5.73 -10.41
N TYR A 82 -15.70 7.01 -10.27
CA TYR A 82 -14.34 7.50 -10.16
C TYR A 82 -13.87 7.56 -8.70
N LEU A 83 -14.68 8.10 -7.79
CA LEU A 83 -14.37 8.12 -6.35
C LEU A 83 -14.75 6.82 -5.63
N GLN A 84 -15.57 5.98 -6.27
CA GLN A 84 -16.13 4.73 -5.74
C GLN A 84 -16.99 4.89 -4.47
N GLU A 85 -17.60 6.07 -4.32
CA GLU A 85 -18.51 6.45 -3.22
C GLU A 85 -19.98 6.44 -3.69
N GLY A 86 -20.91 6.23 -2.75
CA GLY A 86 -22.36 6.30 -2.99
C GLY A 86 -22.91 7.73 -2.90
N CYS A 87 -23.72 8.15 -3.87
CA CYS A 87 -24.18 9.53 -4.05
C CYS A 87 -25.58 9.81 -3.49
N MET A 88 -26.64 9.21 -4.06
CA MET A 88 -28.04 9.51 -3.71
C MET A 88 -28.87 8.22 -3.53
N ASN A 89 -29.44 8.01 -2.35
CA ASN A 89 -30.27 6.85 -2.02
C ASN A 89 -31.62 6.87 -2.77
N GLY A 90 -32.13 5.68 -3.14
CA GLY A 90 -33.48 5.50 -3.70
C GLY A 90 -33.72 6.12 -5.09
N ALA A 91 -32.67 6.47 -5.81
CA ALA A 91 -32.79 7.12 -7.11
C ALA A 91 -33.09 6.12 -8.26
N VAL A 92 -32.92 4.82 -8.03
CA VAL A 92 -33.73 3.75 -8.63
C VAL A 92 -34.60 3.12 -7.55
N ASP A 93 -35.88 2.92 -7.84
CA ASP A 93 -36.75 1.99 -7.10
C ASP A 93 -36.56 0.58 -7.69
N VAL A 94 -36.12 -0.37 -6.86
CA VAL A 94 -35.81 -1.75 -7.27
C VAL A 94 -36.73 -2.72 -6.54
N THR A 95 -37.53 -3.46 -7.29
CA THR A 95 -38.60 -4.32 -6.76
C THR A 95 -38.49 -5.75 -7.31
N GLY A 96 -38.84 -6.74 -6.48
CA GLY A 96 -38.77 -8.16 -6.81
C GLY A 96 -37.94 -8.96 -5.80
N PRO A 97 -37.80 -10.28 -6.00
CA PRO A 97 -36.98 -11.13 -5.13
C PRO A 97 -35.49 -10.89 -5.43
N THR A 98 -34.77 -10.26 -4.50
CA THR A 98 -33.29 -10.18 -4.57
C THR A 98 -32.66 -11.57 -4.48
N ASN A 99 -33.25 -12.45 -3.66
CA ASN A 99 -32.77 -13.81 -3.41
C ASN A 99 -33.08 -14.79 -4.56
N ALA A 100 -32.18 -14.85 -5.56
CA ALA A 100 -32.15 -15.93 -6.54
C ALA A 100 -31.45 -17.20 -5.98
N PRO A 101 -32.09 -18.38 -6.01
CA PRO A 101 -31.43 -19.64 -5.67
C PRO A 101 -30.63 -20.17 -6.87
N GLY A 102 -29.31 -20.30 -6.72
CA GLY A 102 -28.50 -21.23 -7.55
C GLY A 102 -27.28 -20.67 -8.28
N GLN A 103 -27.05 -19.35 -8.33
CA GLN A 103 -25.90 -18.76 -9.04
C GLN A 103 -24.95 -18.02 -8.09
N VAL A 104 -24.09 -18.79 -7.42
CA VAL A 104 -22.93 -18.29 -6.67
C VAL A 104 -21.67 -18.53 -7.50
N GLN A 105 -20.87 -17.50 -7.71
CA GLN A 105 -19.52 -17.60 -8.25
C GLN A 105 -18.54 -17.34 -7.11
N ILE A 106 -17.61 -18.27 -6.90
CA ILE A 106 -16.56 -18.17 -5.88
C ILE A 106 -15.23 -18.10 -6.62
N GLU A 107 -14.52 -17.00 -6.44
CA GLU A 107 -13.17 -16.76 -6.94
C GLU A 107 -12.22 -16.76 -5.74
N TYR A 108 -11.41 -17.80 -5.60
CA TYR A 108 -10.47 -17.95 -4.49
C TYR A 108 -9.09 -18.28 -5.03
N GLN A 109 -8.12 -17.38 -4.83
CA GLN A 109 -6.76 -17.50 -5.34
C GLN A 109 -5.77 -16.63 -4.55
N ALA A 110 -4.46 -16.81 -4.82
CA ALA A 110 -3.40 -15.93 -4.33
C ALA A 110 -2.56 -15.39 -5.49
N THR A 111 -2.57 -14.07 -5.67
CA THR A 111 -1.82 -13.35 -6.70
C THR A 111 -0.48 -12.86 -6.13
N GLN A 112 0.63 -13.13 -6.82
CA GLN A 112 1.92 -12.52 -6.47
C GLN A 112 1.99 -11.09 -7.00
N ILE A 113 2.25 -10.13 -6.11
CA ILE A 113 2.32 -8.71 -6.43
C ILE A 113 3.77 -8.34 -6.77
N THR A 114 4.01 -7.88 -8.00
CA THR A 114 5.32 -7.45 -8.50
C THR A 114 5.44 -5.92 -8.62
N GLU A 115 4.32 -5.21 -8.65
CA GLU A 115 4.26 -3.74 -8.67
C GLU A 115 3.29 -3.24 -7.60
N TYR A 116 3.66 -2.17 -6.88
CA TYR A 116 2.80 -1.56 -5.88
C TYR A 116 1.38 -1.20 -6.41
N SER A 117 1.28 -0.75 -7.66
CA SER A 117 -0.02 -0.41 -8.28
C SER A 117 -0.97 -1.61 -8.45
N GLN A 118 -0.46 -2.85 -8.43
CA GLN A 118 -1.27 -4.06 -8.52
C GLN A 118 -2.07 -4.30 -7.24
N ILE A 119 -1.64 -3.79 -6.07
CA ILE A 119 -2.37 -3.92 -4.80
C ILE A 119 -3.80 -3.38 -4.98
N ILE A 120 -3.92 -2.10 -5.33
CA ILE A 120 -5.20 -1.42 -5.60
C ILE A 120 -6.04 -2.15 -6.66
N LYS A 121 -5.39 -2.69 -7.71
CA LYS A 121 -6.06 -3.40 -8.82
C LYS A 121 -6.66 -4.74 -8.38
N GLU A 122 -5.93 -5.54 -7.62
CA GLU A 122 -6.42 -6.82 -7.06
C GLU A 122 -7.59 -6.61 -6.10
N LEU A 123 -7.59 -5.48 -5.37
CA LEU A 123 -8.70 -5.06 -4.51
C LEU A 123 -9.94 -4.57 -5.27
N GLY A 124 -9.85 -4.34 -6.58
CA GLY A 124 -10.94 -3.79 -7.41
C GLY A 124 -11.27 -2.32 -7.13
N ILE A 125 -10.45 -1.62 -6.35
CA ILE A 125 -10.67 -0.19 -6.03
C ILE A 125 -10.05 0.75 -7.08
N SER A 126 -10.56 1.97 -7.17
CA SER A 126 -10.04 2.99 -8.08
C SER A 126 -8.77 3.63 -7.54
N ALA A 127 -7.95 4.19 -8.44
CA ALA A 127 -6.77 4.98 -8.05
C ALA A 127 -7.15 6.18 -7.14
N SER A 128 -8.32 6.77 -7.34
CA SER A 128 -8.86 7.89 -6.56
C SER A 128 -9.23 7.47 -5.13
N LEU A 129 -9.91 6.33 -4.97
CA LEU A 129 -10.24 5.77 -3.66
C LEU A 129 -8.98 5.27 -2.93
N GLY A 130 -8.04 4.65 -3.66
CA GLY A 130 -6.73 4.28 -3.13
C GLY A 130 -5.91 5.48 -2.63
N ILE A 131 -6.10 6.67 -3.22
CA ILE A 131 -5.50 7.92 -2.74
C ILE A 131 -6.16 8.41 -1.43
N GLN A 132 -7.48 8.25 -1.27
CA GLN A 132 -8.17 8.56 -0.01
C GLN A 132 -7.70 7.62 1.12
N TYR A 133 -7.73 6.30 0.88
CA TYR A 133 -7.28 5.29 1.84
C TYR A 133 -5.81 5.43 2.27
N LEU A 134 -4.95 6.06 1.46
CA LEU A 134 -3.57 6.36 1.84
C LEU A 134 -3.45 7.47 2.91
N ASP A 135 -4.37 8.44 2.92
CA ASP A 135 -4.41 9.48 3.96
C ASP A 135 -5.03 8.98 5.26
N ASP A 136 -6.10 8.18 5.16
CA ASP A 136 -6.84 7.57 6.28
C ASP A 136 -6.09 6.39 6.91
N SER A 137 -4.77 6.59 7.05
CA SER A 137 -3.70 5.78 7.67
C SER A 137 -3.93 5.25 9.10
N VAL A 138 -5.12 5.45 9.66
CA VAL A 138 -5.60 4.86 10.93
C VAL A 138 -6.41 3.59 10.67
N GLU A 139 -7.03 3.44 9.50
CA GLU A 139 -7.79 2.27 9.10
C GLU A 139 -6.90 1.13 8.57
N VAL A 140 -7.47 -0.09 8.52
CA VAL A 140 -6.78 -1.30 8.04
C VAL A 140 -6.37 -1.17 6.56
N SER A 141 -7.20 -0.50 5.77
CA SER A 141 -6.90 -0.07 4.39
C SER A 141 -5.59 0.72 4.33
N GLY A 142 -5.47 1.78 5.13
CA GLY A 142 -4.29 2.65 5.20
C GLY A 142 -3.01 2.01 5.73
N LYS A 143 -3.08 0.81 6.34
CA LYS A 143 -1.92 -0.04 6.60
C LYS A 143 -1.56 -0.96 5.44
N MET A 144 -2.54 -1.64 4.84
CA MET A 144 -2.31 -2.55 3.71
C MET A 144 -1.66 -1.82 2.54
N LEU A 145 -2.09 -0.58 2.31
CA LEU A 145 -1.53 0.31 1.29
C LEU A 145 -0.20 0.98 1.68
N ASP A 146 0.45 0.59 2.79
CA ASP A 146 1.76 1.16 3.12
C ASP A 146 2.83 0.70 2.12
N LYS A 147 3.16 1.58 1.18
CA LYS A 147 4.18 1.35 0.15
C LYS A 147 5.54 0.97 0.72
N SER A 148 5.89 1.41 1.93
CA SER A 148 7.15 1.02 2.58
C SER A 148 7.13 -0.45 3.02
N THR A 149 5.98 -1.01 3.41
CA THR A 149 5.84 -2.45 3.68
C THR A 149 6.05 -3.27 2.41
N PHE A 150 5.50 -2.81 1.27
CA PHE A 150 5.72 -3.44 -0.03
C PHE A 150 7.19 -3.37 -0.47
N GLU A 151 7.81 -2.18 -0.45
CA GLU A 151 9.20 -2.02 -0.93
C GLU A 151 10.25 -2.74 -0.07
N ASN A 152 10.01 -2.89 1.23
CA ASN A 152 10.89 -3.64 2.14
C ASN A 152 10.66 -5.16 2.10
N SER A 153 9.68 -5.66 1.33
CA SER A 153 9.36 -7.09 1.25
C SER A 153 10.04 -7.77 0.07
N ALA A 154 10.62 -8.94 0.30
CA ALA A 154 11.23 -9.76 -0.74
C ALA A 154 10.17 -10.35 -1.69
N LEU A 155 8.96 -10.62 -1.16
CA LEU A 155 7.77 -11.07 -1.87
C LEU A 155 6.52 -10.43 -1.24
N THR A 156 5.54 -10.05 -2.06
CA THR A 156 4.20 -9.68 -1.59
C THR A 156 3.17 -10.50 -2.34
N TYR A 157 2.13 -10.96 -1.65
CA TYR A 157 0.99 -11.67 -2.21
C TYR A 157 -0.31 -11.04 -1.71
N ILE A 158 -1.36 -11.10 -2.53
CA ILE A 158 -2.74 -10.87 -2.10
C ILE A 158 -3.51 -12.17 -2.27
N VAL A 159 -4.04 -12.68 -1.17
CA VAL A 159 -5.08 -13.71 -1.17
C VAL A 159 -6.41 -13.00 -1.35
N ARG A 160 -7.19 -13.40 -2.36
CA ARG A 160 -8.54 -12.91 -2.65
C ARG A 160 -9.52 -14.06 -2.54
N ALA A 161 -10.48 -13.96 -1.62
CA ALA A 161 -11.60 -14.87 -1.45
C ALA A 161 -12.90 -14.10 -1.70
N ASP A 162 -13.39 -14.18 -2.94
CA ASP A 162 -14.43 -13.31 -3.50
C ASP A 162 -15.66 -14.13 -3.88
N VAL A 163 -16.80 -13.78 -3.28
CA VAL A 163 -18.10 -14.46 -3.40
C VAL A 163 -19.11 -13.50 -4.02
N LYS A 164 -19.46 -13.78 -5.28
CA LYS A 164 -20.43 -13.02 -6.08
C LYS A 164 -21.69 -13.85 -6.26
N ARG A 165 -22.87 -13.23 -6.20
CA ARG A 165 -24.13 -13.88 -6.65
C ARG A 165 -24.79 -13.07 -7.74
N GLN A 166 -25.39 -13.77 -8.70
CA GLN A 166 -26.26 -13.15 -9.68
C GLN A 166 -27.65 -12.90 -9.06
N PRO A 167 -28.23 -11.69 -9.21
CA PRO A 167 -29.57 -11.38 -8.73
C PRO A 167 -30.66 -12.09 -9.56
N SER A 168 -31.92 -12.05 -9.12
CA SER A 168 -33.01 -12.67 -9.89
C SER A 168 -33.31 -11.91 -11.18
N SER A 169 -33.58 -12.67 -12.25
CA SER A 169 -34.20 -12.18 -13.50
C SER A 169 -35.57 -11.54 -13.28
N ASP A 170 -36.20 -11.76 -12.13
CA ASP A 170 -37.49 -11.17 -11.75
C ASP A 170 -37.38 -9.74 -11.20
N LEU A 171 -36.16 -9.21 -11.01
CA LEU A 171 -35.95 -7.84 -10.57
C LEU A 171 -36.44 -6.82 -11.60
N LYS A 172 -37.04 -5.76 -11.06
CA LYS A 172 -37.71 -4.69 -11.79
C LYS A 172 -37.20 -3.35 -11.31
N TYR A 173 -36.91 -2.48 -12.26
CA TYR A 173 -36.23 -1.21 -12.03
C TYR A 173 -37.15 -0.06 -12.45
N LYS A 174 -37.16 1.03 -11.68
CA LYS A 174 -37.88 2.25 -12.00
C LYS A 174 -37.04 3.46 -11.61
N PHE A 175 -36.76 4.33 -12.57
CA PHE A 175 -35.98 5.54 -12.35
C PHE A 175 -36.81 6.64 -11.65
N MET A 176 -36.22 7.34 -10.67
CA MET A 176 -36.93 8.25 -9.73
C MET A 176 -36.50 9.74 -9.85
N TRP A 177 -36.29 10.23 -11.08
CA TRP A 177 -35.81 11.60 -11.38
C TRP A 177 -36.52 12.74 -10.63
N ASN A 178 -37.87 12.75 -10.59
CA ASN A 178 -38.64 13.87 -10.05
C ASN A 178 -38.50 14.09 -8.52
N GLU A 179 -37.88 13.14 -7.81
CA GLU A 179 -37.64 13.20 -6.36
C GLU A 179 -36.14 13.44 -6.05
N ALA A 180 -35.30 13.57 -7.09
CA ALA A 180 -33.85 13.63 -7.00
C ALA A 180 -33.29 15.07 -7.08
N LYS A 181 -32.40 15.44 -6.15
CA LYS A 181 -31.83 16.81 -6.07
C LYS A 181 -30.64 17.08 -7.01
N ASN A 182 -29.85 16.06 -7.33
CA ASN A 182 -28.68 16.13 -8.22
C ASN A 182 -28.46 14.74 -8.84
N PRO A 183 -29.03 14.42 -10.02
CA PRO A 183 -29.09 13.02 -10.47
C PRO A 183 -27.95 12.62 -11.43
N THR A 184 -26.94 13.47 -11.66
CA THR A 184 -25.96 13.39 -12.77
C THR A 184 -24.87 12.31 -12.69
N GLU A 185 -24.77 11.58 -11.58
CA GLU A 185 -23.65 10.70 -11.20
C GLU A 185 -24.08 9.23 -11.31
N ARG A 186 -23.31 8.30 -11.93
CA ARG A 186 -23.73 6.93 -12.41
C ARG A 186 -24.30 5.96 -11.33
N TYR A 187 -24.84 4.78 -11.66
CA TYR A 187 -25.47 3.82 -10.69
C TYR A 187 -24.73 2.50 -10.57
N TYR A 188 -24.64 1.97 -9.34
CA TYR A 188 -24.14 0.62 -9.00
C TYR A 188 -24.85 0.11 -7.74
N PHE A 189 -25.10 -1.19 -7.64
CA PHE A 189 -25.40 -1.79 -6.33
C PHE A 189 -24.88 -3.23 -6.19
N VAL A 190 -23.66 -3.36 -5.67
CA VAL A 190 -23.01 -4.64 -5.43
C VAL A 190 -23.17 -5.03 -3.97
N GLU A 191 -24.04 -6.00 -3.67
CA GLU A 191 -23.84 -6.83 -2.48
C GLU A 191 -22.98 -8.04 -2.86
N GLY A 192 -21.92 -8.26 -2.11
CA GLY A 192 -21.03 -9.41 -2.28
C GLY A 192 -20.11 -9.48 -1.08
N GLY A 193 -19.27 -10.51 -1.02
CA GLY A 193 -18.24 -10.63 0.01
C GLY A 193 -16.90 -10.92 -0.63
N ALA A 194 -15.98 -9.97 -0.60
CA ALA A 194 -14.57 -10.19 -0.89
C ALA A 194 -13.73 -10.02 0.38
N LEU A 195 -13.12 -11.11 0.85
CA LEU A 195 -12.09 -11.07 1.87
C LEU A 195 -10.72 -11.00 1.18
N PHE A 196 -9.90 -10.06 1.62
CA PHE A 196 -8.54 -9.87 1.15
C PHE A 196 -7.55 -10.06 2.30
N ALA A 197 -6.44 -10.72 2.02
CA ALA A 197 -5.29 -10.76 2.92
C ALA A 197 -4.02 -10.42 2.13
N GLN A 198 -3.38 -9.30 2.47
CA GLN A 198 -2.02 -9.03 2.01
C GLN A 198 -1.05 -9.81 2.89
N VAL A 199 -0.12 -10.52 2.26
CA VAL A 199 0.99 -11.19 2.94
C VAL A 199 2.30 -10.65 2.37
N SER A 200 3.07 -9.99 3.23
CA SER A 200 4.31 -9.30 2.88
C SER A 200 5.47 -10.02 3.57
N ILE A 201 6.38 -10.61 2.79
CA ILE A 201 7.44 -11.50 3.28
C ILE A 201 8.77 -10.76 3.23
N GLN A 202 9.24 -10.31 4.39
CA GLN A 202 10.52 -9.62 4.56
C GLN A 202 11.61 -10.66 4.85
N SER A 203 12.62 -10.79 3.97
CA SER A 203 13.71 -11.74 4.21
C SER A 203 14.62 -11.26 5.33
N THR A 204 15.02 -12.16 6.23
CA THR A 204 16.06 -11.89 7.23
C THR A 204 17.47 -12.07 6.67
N GLU A 205 17.62 -12.75 5.52
CA GLU A 205 18.90 -13.08 4.88
C GLU A 205 18.78 -12.95 3.35
N SER A 206 19.67 -12.19 2.72
CA SER A 206 19.65 -11.98 1.26
C SER A 206 19.92 -13.27 0.47
N SER A 207 20.75 -14.16 1.02
CA SER A 207 21.12 -15.48 0.47
C SER A 207 19.93 -16.42 0.27
N LYS A 208 18.87 -16.31 1.09
CA LYS A 208 17.71 -17.22 1.06
C LYS A 208 16.63 -16.86 0.05
N LYS A 209 16.76 -15.77 -0.71
CA LYS A 209 15.66 -15.23 -1.54
C LYS A 209 15.05 -16.25 -2.51
N HIS A 210 15.87 -17.03 -3.24
CA HIS A 210 15.35 -18.04 -4.17
C HIS A 210 14.69 -19.23 -3.47
N GLU A 211 15.08 -19.59 -2.24
CA GLU A 211 14.37 -20.61 -1.48
C GLU A 211 13.04 -20.07 -0.95
N LEU A 212 13.00 -18.82 -0.47
CA LEU A 212 11.74 -18.14 -0.11
C LEU A 212 10.77 -18.07 -1.29
N GLU A 213 11.24 -17.73 -2.50
CA GLU A 213 10.45 -17.75 -3.75
C GLU A 213 9.86 -19.13 -4.04
N ALA A 214 10.68 -20.19 -3.99
CA ALA A 214 10.24 -21.55 -4.24
C ALA A 214 9.23 -22.04 -3.18
N LYS A 215 9.45 -21.75 -1.90
CA LYS A 215 8.59 -22.16 -0.79
C LYS A 215 7.29 -21.36 -0.76
N ALA A 216 7.34 -20.06 -1.08
CA ALA A 216 6.13 -19.24 -1.27
C ALA A 216 5.23 -19.84 -2.35
N LYS A 217 5.77 -20.19 -3.52
CA LYS A 217 4.98 -20.80 -4.59
C LYS A 217 4.28 -22.11 -4.18
N VAL A 218 4.92 -22.92 -3.32
CA VAL A 218 4.30 -24.14 -2.77
C VAL A 218 3.24 -23.80 -1.71
N ALA A 219 3.53 -22.88 -0.80
CA ALA A 219 2.61 -22.51 0.28
C ALA A 219 1.35 -21.79 -0.24
N PHE A 220 1.49 -20.78 -1.10
CA PHE A 220 0.36 -20.06 -1.68
C PHE A 220 -0.49 -20.91 -2.63
N GLY A 221 0.02 -22.06 -3.09
CA GLY A 221 -0.77 -23.09 -3.76
C GLY A 221 -1.91 -23.68 -2.90
N MET A 222 -1.97 -23.38 -1.60
CA MET A 222 -3.10 -23.76 -0.75
C MET A 222 -4.37 -22.93 -0.98
N PHE A 223 -4.26 -21.71 -1.53
CA PHE A 223 -5.39 -20.80 -1.70
C PHE A 223 -6.14 -21.10 -3.00
N GLY A 224 -7.24 -21.85 -2.90
CA GLY A 224 -8.06 -22.24 -4.04
C GLY A 224 -9.35 -22.95 -3.64
N VAL A 225 -10.39 -22.82 -4.48
CA VAL A 225 -11.70 -23.47 -4.24
C VAL A 225 -11.52 -24.99 -4.18
N GLY A 226 -11.93 -25.60 -3.06
CA GLY A 226 -11.80 -27.05 -2.83
C GLY A 226 -10.38 -27.55 -2.52
N VAL A 227 -9.38 -26.67 -2.43
CA VAL A 227 -7.99 -27.09 -2.15
C VAL A 227 -7.83 -27.52 -0.69
N THR A 228 -7.40 -28.77 -0.50
CA THR A 228 -7.05 -29.35 0.79
C THR A 228 -5.56 -29.16 1.06
N VAL A 229 -5.21 -28.63 2.24
CA VAL A 229 -3.82 -28.28 2.59
C VAL A 229 -2.96 -29.52 2.81
N SER A 230 -2.00 -29.77 1.91
CA SER A 230 -1.08 -30.92 1.97
C SER A 230 0.01 -30.78 3.03
N THR A 231 0.78 -31.85 3.25
CA THR A 231 1.94 -31.84 4.15
C THR A 231 3.02 -30.88 3.65
N GLU A 232 3.25 -30.85 2.34
CA GLU A 232 4.25 -30.02 1.67
C GLU A 232 3.88 -28.53 1.76
N MET A 233 2.58 -28.20 1.64
CA MET A 233 2.06 -26.84 1.84
C MET A 233 2.29 -26.36 3.28
N LYS A 234 2.06 -27.22 4.28
CA LYS A 234 2.32 -26.91 5.70
C LYS A 234 3.81 -26.70 5.96
N GLN A 235 4.66 -27.61 5.50
CA GLN A 235 6.12 -27.48 5.61
C GLN A 235 6.66 -26.23 4.91
N ALA A 236 6.09 -25.85 3.76
CA ALA A 236 6.44 -24.63 3.07
C ALA A 236 6.01 -23.38 3.84
N SER A 237 4.79 -23.35 4.41
CA SER A 237 4.34 -22.27 5.29
C SER A 237 5.21 -22.15 6.54
N GLU A 238 5.53 -23.26 7.21
CA GLU A 238 6.44 -23.27 8.35
C GLU A 238 7.83 -22.77 7.99
N PHE A 239 8.36 -23.14 6.82
CA PHE A 239 9.67 -22.67 6.36
C PHE A 239 9.70 -21.14 6.25
N LEU A 240 8.66 -20.53 5.67
CA LEU A 240 8.55 -19.07 5.54
C LEU A 240 8.54 -18.42 6.93
N SER A 241 7.64 -18.84 7.83
CA SER A 241 7.56 -18.30 9.20
C SER A 241 8.83 -18.52 10.04
N LYS A 242 9.70 -19.47 9.67
CA LYS A 242 10.99 -19.75 10.35
C LYS A 242 12.20 -19.04 9.73
N ASN A 243 12.12 -18.58 8.47
CA ASN A 243 13.25 -18.01 7.71
C ASN A 243 12.97 -16.62 7.13
N SER A 244 11.86 -16.00 7.50
CA SER A 244 11.47 -14.65 7.08
C SER A 244 10.52 -14.05 8.10
N LYS A 245 10.41 -12.72 8.13
CA LYS A 245 9.34 -12.03 8.84
C LYS A 245 8.14 -11.93 7.91
N VAL A 246 7.07 -12.65 8.25
CA VAL A 246 5.79 -12.60 7.55
C VAL A 246 4.92 -11.54 8.21
N ILE A 247 4.45 -10.55 7.44
CA ILE A 247 3.51 -9.52 7.87
C ILE A 247 2.19 -9.73 7.14
N SER A 248 1.08 -9.76 7.86
CA SER A 248 -0.26 -9.98 7.32
C SER A 248 -1.20 -8.82 7.67
N GLU A 249 -1.94 -8.31 6.70
CA GLU A 249 -3.08 -7.40 6.95
C GLU A 249 -4.32 -7.97 6.25
N MET A 250 -5.45 -8.05 6.97
CA MET A 250 -6.69 -8.66 6.48
C MET A 250 -7.86 -7.67 6.57
N PHE A 251 -8.60 -7.51 5.49
CA PHE A 251 -9.83 -6.72 5.48
C PHE A 251 -10.88 -7.32 4.55
N TRP A 252 -12.14 -6.96 4.76
CA TRP A 252 -13.26 -7.40 3.92
C TRP A 252 -13.88 -6.20 3.22
N VAL A 253 -14.43 -6.47 2.03
CA VAL A 253 -15.21 -5.57 1.18
C VAL A 253 -16.52 -6.28 0.92
N GLY A 254 -17.59 -5.82 1.57
CA GLY A 254 -18.86 -6.54 1.55
C GLY A 254 -19.65 -6.41 2.85
N ALA A 255 -20.89 -6.86 2.81
CA ALA A 255 -21.62 -7.15 4.04
C ALA A 255 -20.82 -8.17 4.87
N PRO A 256 -20.56 -7.92 6.16
CA PRO A 256 -19.72 -8.80 6.96
C PRO A 256 -20.37 -10.18 7.14
N PRO A 257 -19.58 -11.27 7.23
CA PRO A 257 -20.11 -12.60 7.51
C PRO A 257 -20.90 -12.57 8.82
N LYS A 258 -22.13 -13.11 8.79
CA LYS A 258 -23.05 -13.02 9.92
C LYS A 258 -22.46 -13.73 11.14
N ASP A 259 -22.30 -12.98 12.23
CA ASP A 259 -21.62 -13.37 13.48
C ASP A 259 -22.42 -14.40 14.32
N THR A 260 -23.16 -15.29 13.67
CA THR A 260 -24.19 -16.17 14.25
C THR A 260 -23.88 -17.67 14.13
N LYS A 261 -22.75 -18.05 13.51
CA LYS A 261 -22.37 -19.46 13.32
C LYS A 261 -20.88 -19.76 13.58
N SER A 262 -19.94 -19.12 12.89
CA SER A 262 -18.51 -19.48 13.00
C SER A 262 -17.66 -18.64 13.97
N GLY A 263 -18.03 -17.37 14.21
CA GLY A 263 -17.18 -16.38 14.87
C GLY A 263 -16.10 -15.74 13.99
N VAL A 264 -16.12 -15.95 12.66
CA VAL A 264 -15.15 -15.39 11.69
C VAL A 264 -14.97 -13.89 11.82
N LEU A 265 -16.04 -13.12 12.09
CA LEU A 265 -15.92 -11.67 12.20
C LEU A 265 -15.07 -11.27 13.42
N GLY A 266 -15.09 -12.07 14.50
CA GLY A 266 -14.18 -11.95 15.63
C GLY A 266 -12.74 -12.36 15.29
N GLU A 267 -12.55 -13.45 14.52
CA GLU A 267 -11.22 -13.91 14.09
C GLU A 267 -10.54 -12.90 13.15
N ILE A 268 -11.27 -12.34 12.16
CA ILE A 268 -10.78 -11.28 11.28
C ILE A 268 -10.38 -10.04 12.11
N LYS A 269 -11.24 -9.59 13.03
CA LYS A 269 -10.95 -8.42 13.89
C LYS A 269 -9.78 -8.64 14.84
N ALA A 270 -9.52 -9.87 15.26
CA ALA A 270 -8.32 -10.20 16.04
C ALA A 270 -7.06 -10.07 15.17
N LEU A 271 -7.05 -10.64 13.96
CA LEU A 271 -5.90 -10.60 13.05
C LEU A 271 -5.64 -9.22 12.43
N GLN A 272 -6.63 -8.32 12.42
CA GLN A 272 -6.41 -6.88 12.13
C GLN A 272 -5.47 -6.18 13.15
N SER A 273 -5.04 -6.90 14.19
CA SER A 273 -4.11 -6.43 15.24
C SER A 273 -2.91 -7.35 15.53
N GLY A 274 -2.62 -8.37 14.70
CA GLY A 274 -1.46 -9.26 14.94
C GLY A 274 -1.05 -10.15 13.74
N ASP A 275 0.18 -10.68 13.81
CA ASP A 275 0.75 -11.52 12.74
C ASP A 275 0.00 -12.85 12.58
N ALA A 276 -0.52 -13.12 11.37
CA ALA A 276 -1.23 -14.34 11.00
C ALA A 276 -0.35 -15.28 10.16
N SER A 277 -0.46 -16.59 10.37
CA SER A 277 0.15 -17.57 9.46
C SER A 277 -0.71 -17.77 8.21
N LEU A 278 -0.12 -18.31 7.13
CA LEU A 278 -0.87 -18.67 5.93
C LEU A 278 -2.00 -19.69 6.21
N LEU A 279 -1.83 -20.54 7.24
CA LEU A 279 -2.82 -21.52 7.66
C LEU A 279 -4.03 -20.85 8.35
N ASP A 280 -3.81 -19.77 9.11
CA ASP A 280 -4.88 -18.98 9.73
C ASP A 280 -5.66 -18.22 8.65
N ILE A 281 -4.96 -17.60 7.69
CA ILE A 281 -5.56 -16.92 6.54
C ILE A 281 -6.39 -17.90 5.70
N LYS A 282 -5.89 -19.13 5.45
CA LYS A 282 -6.62 -20.20 4.76
C LYS A 282 -7.88 -20.61 5.53
N SER A 283 -7.75 -20.88 6.83
CA SER A 283 -8.87 -21.22 7.73
C SER A 283 -9.98 -20.16 7.69
N ILE A 284 -9.63 -18.88 7.81
CA ILE A 284 -10.60 -17.78 7.85
C ILE A 284 -11.22 -17.54 6.48
N SER A 285 -10.45 -17.65 5.40
CA SER A 285 -10.97 -17.57 4.03
C SER A 285 -11.94 -18.72 3.70
N ASP A 286 -11.62 -19.95 4.11
CA ASP A 286 -12.52 -21.10 3.92
C ASP A 286 -13.85 -20.90 4.66
N LYS A 287 -13.81 -20.44 5.92
CA LYS A 287 -15.02 -20.13 6.70
C LYS A 287 -15.80 -18.95 6.09
N PHE A 288 -15.11 -17.90 5.65
CA PHE A 288 -15.72 -16.73 4.99
C PHE A 288 -16.48 -17.15 3.72
N ILE A 289 -15.86 -17.97 2.86
CA ILE A 289 -16.49 -18.51 1.65
C ILE A 289 -17.73 -19.36 2.01
N ALA A 290 -17.68 -20.12 3.10
CA ALA A 290 -18.82 -20.91 3.58
C ALA A 290 -19.97 -20.06 4.17
N GLU A 291 -19.70 -18.83 4.64
CA GLU A 291 -20.69 -17.97 5.31
C GLU A 291 -21.20 -16.79 4.48
N ALA A 292 -20.51 -16.36 3.42
CA ALA A 292 -20.89 -15.24 2.53
C ALA A 292 -22.13 -15.54 1.62
N GLY A 293 -23.06 -16.37 2.10
CA GLY A 293 -24.10 -17.03 1.32
C GLY A 293 -25.39 -16.25 1.08
N GLU A 294 -25.43 -14.92 1.25
CA GLU A 294 -26.68 -14.14 1.25
C GLU A 294 -26.64 -12.80 0.47
N HIS A 295 -25.61 -12.54 -0.34
CA HIS A 295 -25.35 -11.20 -0.92
C HIS A 295 -25.26 -11.22 -2.46
N HIS A 296 -25.91 -10.27 -3.16
CA HIS A 296 -26.14 -10.27 -4.62
C HIS A 296 -25.62 -9.03 -5.35
N ALA A 297 -24.84 -9.24 -6.42
CA ALA A 297 -24.08 -8.19 -7.09
C ALA A 297 -24.79 -7.69 -8.36
N LEU A 298 -25.17 -6.41 -8.41
CA LEU A 298 -25.77 -5.77 -9.59
C LEU A 298 -24.98 -4.53 -10.05
N VAL A 299 -24.71 -4.46 -11.35
CA VAL A 299 -24.11 -3.29 -12.01
C VAL A 299 -24.95 -2.94 -13.23
N GLU A 300 -25.63 -1.80 -13.22
CA GLU A 300 -26.52 -1.40 -14.31
C GLU A 300 -26.51 0.11 -14.57
N ARG A 301 -26.68 0.50 -15.83
CA ARG A 301 -26.64 1.91 -16.29
C ARG A 301 -28.05 2.50 -16.40
N TYR A 302 -28.25 3.80 -16.14
CA TYR A 302 -29.57 4.44 -16.29
C TYR A 302 -30.12 4.32 -17.71
N ASP A 303 -29.27 4.36 -18.74
CA ASP A 303 -29.70 4.15 -20.12
C ASP A 303 -30.40 2.79 -20.33
N GLN A 304 -30.14 1.77 -19.49
CA GLN A 304 -30.85 0.49 -19.47
C GLN A 304 -32.13 0.47 -18.62
N VAL A 305 -32.39 1.45 -17.75
CA VAL A 305 -33.62 1.50 -16.96
C VAL A 305 -34.78 1.97 -17.85
N PHE A 306 -35.88 1.21 -17.89
CA PHE A 306 -36.91 1.35 -18.93
C PHE A 306 -37.48 2.77 -19.08
N ASN A 307 -37.72 3.46 -17.96
CA ASN A 307 -38.31 4.81 -17.92
C ASN A 307 -37.27 5.94 -17.86
N PHE A 308 -35.98 5.66 -18.09
CA PHE A 308 -34.97 6.69 -18.33
C PHE A 308 -35.17 7.30 -19.73
N LYS A 309 -35.44 8.61 -19.75
CA LYS A 309 -35.77 9.41 -20.96
C LYS A 309 -34.68 10.42 -21.33
N ASP A 310 -33.42 10.09 -21.07
CA ASP A 310 -32.28 10.98 -21.33
C ASP A 310 -32.35 12.33 -20.59
N GLU A 311 -32.98 12.32 -19.40
CA GLU A 311 -33.16 13.47 -18.50
C GLU A 311 -31.83 14.17 -18.14
N PHE A 312 -30.71 13.46 -18.28
CA PHE A 312 -29.35 13.98 -18.24
C PHE A 312 -28.38 13.08 -19.04
N LYS A 313 -27.16 13.57 -19.31
CA LYS A 313 -26.06 12.74 -19.81
C LYS A 313 -25.16 12.30 -18.63
N PRO A 314 -25.06 11.00 -18.29
CA PRO A 314 -24.23 10.56 -17.17
C PRO A 314 -22.74 10.77 -17.42
N LEU A 315 -22.02 11.39 -16.47
CA LEU A 315 -20.60 11.70 -16.56
C LEU A 315 -19.76 10.45 -16.91
N ASP A 316 -18.86 10.56 -17.88
CA ASP A 316 -17.98 9.46 -18.28
C ASP A 316 -16.57 9.66 -17.73
N TYR A 317 -16.09 8.66 -16.99
CA TYR A 317 -14.83 8.72 -16.23
C TYR A 317 -13.72 7.85 -16.83
N SER A 318 -13.94 7.24 -18.01
CA SER A 318 -13.00 6.28 -18.61
C SER A 318 -11.57 6.83 -18.71
N ASP A 319 -11.40 7.96 -19.39
CA ASP A 319 -10.12 8.68 -19.52
C ASP A 319 -9.59 9.16 -18.16
N ALA A 320 -10.49 9.62 -17.28
CA ALA A 320 -10.14 10.17 -15.98
C ALA A 320 -9.55 9.13 -15.01
N ILE A 321 -10.04 7.89 -15.07
CA ILE A 321 -9.51 6.74 -14.34
C ILE A 321 -8.08 6.45 -14.81
N GLU A 322 -7.83 6.39 -16.13
CA GLU A 322 -6.49 6.18 -16.69
C GLU A 322 -5.51 7.29 -16.27
N GLN A 323 -5.91 8.56 -16.40
CA GLN A 323 -5.03 9.68 -16.00
C GLN A 323 -4.75 9.70 -14.49
N THR A 324 -5.63 9.15 -13.65
CA THR A 324 -5.45 9.10 -12.20
C THR A 324 -4.53 7.95 -11.76
N TRP A 325 -4.54 6.81 -12.48
CA TRP A 325 -3.51 5.78 -12.31
C TRP A 325 -2.09 6.31 -12.55
N ALA A 326 -1.94 7.27 -13.47
CA ALA A 326 -0.65 7.89 -13.77
C ALA A 326 -0.13 8.85 -12.68
N VAL A 327 -0.94 9.24 -11.69
CA VAL A 327 -0.48 10.02 -10.50
C VAL A 327 -0.55 9.22 -9.19
N PHE A 328 -1.19 8.04 -9.20
CA PHE A 328 -1.31 7.18 -8.02
C PHE A 328 0.03 6.77 -7.41
N ASN A 329 0.97 6.32 -8.25
CA ASN A 329 2.29 5.89 -7.77
C ASN A 329 3.04 7.05 -7.11
N ASP A 330 3.03 8.24 -7.73
CA ASP A 330 3.66 9.45 -7.19
C ASP A 330 3.07 9.85 -5.84
N TYR A 331 1.75 9.75 -5.70
CA TYR A 331 1.05 10.03 -4.44
C TYR A 331 1.49 9.09 -3.32
N ALA A 332 1.65 7.81 -3.63
CA ALA A 332 2.08 6.80 -2.67
C ALA A 332 3.58 6.87 -2.33
N ASP A 333 4.43 7.33 -3.25
CA ASP A 333 5.83 7.69 -2.92
C ASP A 333 5.87 8.92 -2.00
N TYR A 334 5.03 9.91 -2.27
CA TYR A 334 4.87 11.07 -1.38
C TYR A 334 4.34 10.67 -0.01
N ASP A 335 3.38 9.74 0.10
CA ASP A 335 2.90 9.23 1.39
C ASP A 335 3.96 8.41 2.13
N SER A 336 4.66 7.50 1.45
CA SER A 336 5.82 6.75 1.99
C SER A 336 6.87 7.70 2.57
N MET A 337 7.24 8.75 1.82
CA MET A 337 8.14 9.80 2.31
C MET A 337 7.53 10.63 3.44
N GLN A 338 6.20 10.83 3.47
CA GLN A 338 5.51 11.50 4.59
C GLN A 338 5.57 10.66 5.87
N ARG A 339 5.40 9.34 5.78
CA ARG A 339 5.52 8.39 6.91
C ARG A 339 6.95 8.34 7.42
N MET A 340 7.93 8.18 6.52
CA MET A 340 9.36 8.23 6.85
C MET A 340 9.75 9.54 7.55
N LEU A 341 9.38 10.71 7.00
CA LEU A 341 9.67 12.00 7.63
C LEU A 341 8.89 12.26 8.93
N LYS A 342 7.82 11.50 9.25
CA LYS A 342 7.15 11.54 10.56
C LYS A 342 7.90 10.70 11.62
N THR A 343 8.58 9.62 11.24
CA THR A 343 9.15 8.62 12.16
C THR A 343 10.68 8.66 12.29
N ILE A 344 11.39 9.22 11.31
CA ILE A 344 12.86 9.30 11.30
C ILE A 344 13.39 10.15 12.46
N LYS A 345 14.41 9.61 13.15
CA LYS A 345 15.08 10.27 14.28
C LYS A 345 16.24 11.11 13.75
N LEU A 346 16.14 12.43 13.88
CA LEU A 346 17.13 13.37 13.35
C LEU A 346 17.84 14.16 14.46
N PRO A 347 19.11 14.56 14.24
CA PRO A 347 19.77 15.63 14.99
C PRO A 347 18.93 16.91 15.02
N GLU A 348 19.00 17.67 16.10
CA GLU A 348 18.27 18.93 16.30
C GLU A 348 18.45 19.92 15.14
N SER A 349 19.68 20.02 14.61
CA SER A 349 20.05 20.84 13.45
C SER A 349 19.29 20.52 12.15
N LEU A 350 18.70 19.33 12.02
CA LEU A 350 17.94 18.90 10.84
C LEU A 350 16.41 18.92 11.04
N GLN A 351 15.92 19.18 12.26
CA GLN A 351 14.47 19.15 12.56
C GLN A 351 13.69 20.26 11.83
N GLN A 352 14.26 21.46 11.72
CA GLN A 352 13.67 22.53 10.89
C GLN A 352 13.56 22.11 9.42
N LYS A 353 14.57 21.40 8.90
CA LYS A 353 14.58 20.91 7.52
C LYS A 353 13.58 19.77 7.29
N GLN A 354 13.37 18.91 8.30
CA GLN A 354 12.31 17.91 8.32
C GLN A 354 10.91 18.53 8.21
N VAL A 355 10.66 19.65 8.88
CA VAL A 355 9.39 20.39 8.80
C VAL A 355 9.20 20.99 7.39
N GLU A 356 10.22 21.62 6.81
CA GLU A 356 10.17 22.15 5.44
C GLU A 356 9.84 21.06 4.41
N LEU A 357 10.55 19.92 4.48
CA LEU A 357 10.30 18.78 3.59
C LEU A 357 8.88 18.24 3.76
N ARG A 358 8.40 18.05 5.01
CA ARG A 358 7.02 17.60 5.28
C ARG A 358 5.97 18.56 4.71
N ASN A 359 6.19 19.87 4.80
CA ASN A 359 5.29 20.88 4.26
C ASN A 359 5.27 20.86 2.72
N ALA A 360 6.41 20.59 2.08
CA ALA A 360 6.48 20.39 0.63
C ALA A 360 5.71 19.12 0.17
N ILE A 361 5.80 18.01 0.91
CA ILE A 361 4.99 16.80 0.66
C ILE A 361 3.50 17.10 0.80
N ILE A 362 3.08 17.77 1.88
CA ILE A 362 1.67 18.14 2.13
C ILE A 362 1.13 18.94 0.93
N LYS A 363 1.87 19.98 0.50
CA LYS A 363 1.50 20.80 -0.66
C LYS A 363 1.36 19.98 -1.96
N ALA A 364 2.23 18.99 -2.19
CA ALA A 364 2.12 18.10 -3.35
C ALA A 364 0.87 17.20 -3.27
N LYS A 365 0.65 16.55 -2.12
CA LYS A 365 -0.53 15.70 -1.87
C LYS A 365 -1.83 16.50 -2.00
N ASP A 366 -1.92 17.68 -1.40
CA ASP A 366 -3.12 18.55 -1.46
C ASP A 366 -3.42 19.03 -2.89
N GLY A 367 -2.39 19.22 -3.73
CA GLY A 367 -2.55 19.48 -5.16
C GLY A 367 -3.24 18.33 -5.90
N VAL A 368 -2.85 17.08 -5.60
CA VAL A 368 -3.49 15.87 -6.14
C VAL A 368 -4.94 15.74 -5.64
N LYS A 369 -5.19 15.93 -4.33
CA LYS A 369 -6.56 15.93 -3.76
C LYS A 369 -7.46 16.94 -4.45
N THR A 370 -6.99 18.18 -4.56
CA THR A 370 -7.74 19.28 -5.20
C THR A 370 -8.08 18.96 -6.65
N TRP A 371 -7.16 18.34 -7.38
CA TRP A 371 -7.40 17.87 -8.75
C TRP A 371 -8.45 16.75 -8.80
N ILE A 372 -8.34 15.70 -7.97
CA ILE A 372 -9.33 14.62 -7.86
C ILE A 372 -10.73 15.17 -7.56
N THR A 373 -10.85 16.13 -6.63
CA THR A 373 -12.11 16.81 -6.26
C THR A 373 -12.69 17.72 -7.36
N ASN A 374 -11.92 18.02 -8.41
CA ASN A 374 -12.39 18.70 -9.61
C ASN A 374 -12.74 17.71 -10.72
N VAL A 375 -11.93 16.65 -10.89
CA VAL A 375 -12.19 15.54 -11.83
C VAL A 375 -13.50 14.83 -11.49
N SER A 376 -13.79 14.61 -10.20
CA SER A 376 -15.03 13.98 -9.72
C SER A 376 -16.32 14.80 -9.92
N LYS A 377 -16.21 16.01 -10.48
CA LYS A 377 -17.32 16.90 -10.87
C LYS A 377 -17.36 17.14 -12.38
N ASP A 378 -16.19 17.11 -13.02
CA ASP A 378 -16.00 17.28 -14.46
C ASP A 378 -14.81 16.43 -14.93
N PRO A 379 -15.07 15.25 -15.54
CA PRO A 379 -14.03 14.35 -16.02
C PRO A 379 -13.02 15.00 -16.98
N SER A 380 -13.41 16.04 -17.71
CA SER A 380 -12.50 16.74 -18.65
C SER A 380 -11.30 17.40 -17.95
N LYS A 381 -11.41 17.66 -16.64
CA LYS A 381 -10.32 18.21 -15.82
C LYS A 381 -9.14 17.23 -15.68
N ALA A 382 -9.34 15.94 -15.97
CA ALA A 382 -8.28 14.94 -15.92
C ALA A 382 -7.18 15.17 -16.99
N ALA A 383 -7.48 15.90 -18.06
CA ALA A 383 -6.51 16.28 -19.09
C ALA A 383 -5.38 17.21 -18.57
N SER A 384 -5.64 17.94 -17.47
CA SER A 384 -4.68 18.88 -16.85
C SER A 384 -4.24 18.36 -15.49
N LYS A 385 -3.20 17.51 -15.48
CA LYS A 385 -2.64 16.90 -14.25
C LYS A 385 -2.12 17.95 -13.25
N PRO A 386 -2.04 17.62 -11.95
CA PRO A 386 -1.48 18.51 -10.94
C PRO A 386 0.02 18.76 -11.20
N SER A 387 0.51 19.93 -10.81
CA SER A 387 1.94 20.27 -10.93
C SER A 387 2.65 20.11 -9.58
N TYR A 388 3.60 19.17 -9.54
CA TYR A 388 4.47 18.89 -8.40
C TYR A 388 5.85 18.39 -8.90
N GLN A 389 6.84 18.31 -8.00
CA GLN A 389 8.15 17.74 -8.29
C GLN A 389 8.05 16.21 -8.35
N SER A 390 8.69 15.52 -9.30
CA SER A 390 8.60 14.06 -9.34
C SER A 390 9.17 13.42 -8.06
N PRO A 391 8.62 12.29 -7.58
CA PRO A 391 9.05 11.71 -6.30
C PRO A 391 10.55 11.40 -6.23
N ASP A 392 11.15 10.90 -7.31
CA ASP A 392 12.61 10.65 -7.36
C ASP A 392 13.43 11.94 -7.19
N ALA A 393 12.99 13.06 -7.80
CA ALA A 393 13.65 14.34 -7.66
C ALA A 393 13.44 14.92 -6.26
N PHE A 394 12.28 14.70 -5.66
CA PHE A 394 12.01 15.08 -4.27
C PHE A 394 12.83 14.23 -3.29
N LEU A 395 12.98 12.92 -3.52
CA LEU A 395 13.88 12.05 -2.76
C LEU A 395 15.34 12.51 -2.86
N GLY A 396 15.78 12.95 -4.05
CA GLY A 396 17.06 13.63 -4.22
C GLY A 396 17.20 14.91 -3.37
N THR A 397 16.09 15.62 -3.13
CA THR A 397 16.04 16.82 -2.26
C THR A 397 16.05 16.46 -0.77
N VAL A 398 15.43 15.34 -0.38
CA VAL A 398 15.51 14.77 0.98
C VAL A 398 16.93 14.28 1.26
N MET A 399 17.57 13.59 0.31
CA MET A 399 18.96 13.17 0.43
C MET A 399 19.92 14.36 0.54
N ASP A 400 19.77 15.39 -0.29
CA ASP A 400 20.56 16.63 -0.21
C ASP A 400 20.40 17.36 1.13
N ALA A 401 19.24 17.24 1.77
CA ALA A 401 18.96 17.84 3.08
C ALA A 401 19.57 17.08 4.28
N PHE A 402 19.88 15.79 4.11
CA PHE A 402 20.29 14.88 5.21
C PHE A 402 21.68 14.23 5.01
N SER A 403 22.27 14.35 3.82
CA SER A 403 23.61 13.80 3.54
C SER A 403 24.73 14.62 4.18
N THR A 404 25.83 13.94 4.46
CA THR A 404 27.14 14.55 4.68
C THR A 404 28.13 14.02 3.63
N THR A 405 29.30 14.68 3.54
CA THR A 405 30.38 14.25 2.66
C THR A 405 31.17 13.13 3.33
N TYR A 406 31.27 12.00 2.64
CA TYR A 406 32.14 10.88 3.00
C TYR A 406 33.34 10.81 2.06
N ILE A 407 34.48 10.34 2.58
CA ILE A 407 35.73 10.17 1.86
C ILE A 407 35.91 8.69 1.53
N VAL A 408 35.94 8.37 0.23
CA VAL A 408 36.43 7.08 -0.26
C VAL A 408 37.96 7.14 -0.24
N GLN A 409 38.59 6.26 0.52
CA GLN A 409 40.01 6.31 0.83
C GLN A 409 40.68 4.95 0.72
N ASN A 410 41.88 4.93 0.16
CA ASN A 410 42.76 3.76 0.17
C ASN A 410 43.57 3.76 1.47
N ILE A 411 43.65 2.61 2.13
CA ILE A 411 44.42 2.38 3.35
C ILE A 411 45.57 1.43 3.01
N GLU A 412 46.81 1.82 3.33
CA GLU A 412 47.93 0.89 3.53
C GLU A 412 48.01 0.60 5.04
N TYR A 413 47.66 -0.62 5.46
CA TYR A 413 47.49 -0.93 6.89
C TYR A 413 48.80 -0.96 7.67
N ASP A 414 48.74 -0.53 8.93
CA ASP A 414 49.87 -0.59 9.84
C ASP A 414 50.06 -2.00 10.42
N TRP A 415 50.79 -2.85 9.69
CA TRP A 415 51.15 -4.20 10.10
C TRP A 415 52.00 -4.29 11.39
N THR A 416 52.46 -3.17 11.97
CA THR A 416 53.10 -3.18 13.30
C THR A 416 52.09 -3.37 14.44
N LYS A 417 50.80 -3.10 14.18
CA LYS A 417 49.69 -3.28 15.13
C LYS A 417 49.16 -4.72 15.05
N PRO A 418 49.05 -5.46 16.18
CA PRO A 418 48.56 -6.84 16.18
C PRO A 418 47.18 -7.01 15.51
N GLU A 419 46.28 -6.04 15.68
CA GLU A 419 44.95 -5.98 15.03
C GLU A 419 45.00 -6.06 13.49
N TYR A 420 46.07 -5.55 12.85
CA TYR A 420 46.19 -5.42 11.39
C TYR A 420 47.42 -6.13 10.81
N LYS A 421 48.22 -6.82 11.62
CA LYS A 421 49.46 -7.53 11.25
C LYS A 421 49.28 -8.45 10.02
N ASP A 422 48.13 -9.11 9.95
CA ASP A 422 47.79 -10.10 8.94
C ASP A 422 46.59 -9.64 8.09
N HIS A 423 46.37 -8.34 7.89
CA HIS A 423 45.42 -7.82 6.89
C HIS A 423 46.04 -7.74 5.48
N PRO A 424 45.24 -7.67 4.39
CA PRO A 424 45.75 -7.36 3.05
C PRO A 424 46.57 -6.07 3.07
N LYS A 425 47.64 -6.00 2.26
CA LYS A 425 48.56 -4.84 2.25
C LYS A 425 47.86 -3.51 1.97
N ASN A 426 46.77 -3.52 1.20
CA ASN A 426 45.89 -2.38 1.03
C ASN A 426 44.43 -2.79 0.81
N SER A 427 43.52 -1.84 1.08
CA SER A 427 42.07 -1.95 0.84
C SER A 427 41.47 -0.55 0.71
N THR A 428 40.27 -0.44 0.17
CA THR A 428 39.47 0.78 0.10
C THR A 428 38.39 0.77 1.19
N LEU A 429 38.12 1.93 1.80
CA LEU A 429 37.11 2.12 2.83
C LEU A 429 36.38 3.46 2.63
N ILE A 430 35.20 3.62 3.22
CA ILE A 430 34.41 4.86 3.20
C ILE A 430 34.21 5.33 4.65
N ASP A 431 34.54 6.58 4.96
CA ASP A 431 34.38 7.16 6.32
C ASP A 431 34.15 8.68 6.24
N ASP A 432 33.76 9.32 7.34
CA ASP A 432 33.55 10.79 7.42
C ASP A 432 34.88 11.58 7.53
N LYS A 433 35.99 10.87 7.73
CA LYS A 433 37.34 11.38 8.02
C LYS A 433 38.41 10.48 7.42
N LEU A 434 39.65 10.98 7.31
CA LEU A 434 40.79 10.13 6.98
C LEU A 434 41.19 9.26 8.16
N ARG A 435 41.26 7.94 7.95
CA ARG A 435 41.48 6.91 8.97
C ARG A 435 42.96 6.61 9.22
N THR A 436 43.71 7.67 9.54
CA THR A 436 45.13 7.60 9.88
C THR A 436 45.42 6.82 11.18
N ASP A 437 44.37 6.45 11.92
CA ASP A 437 44.40 5.58 13.09
C ASP A 437 44.65 4.10 12.75
N ILE A 438 44.33 3.63 11.54
CA ILE A 438 44.50 2.21 11.13
C ILE A 438 45.59 1.98 10.07
N GLY A 439 46.14 3.04 9.49
CA GLY A 439 47.22 2.94 8.51
C GLY A 439 47.55 4.26 7.80
N LYS A 440 48.39 4.17 6.75
CA LYS A 440 48.67 5.29 5.85
C LYS A 440 47.52 5.42 4.85
N THR A 441 46.70 6.45 5.00
CA THR A 441 45.51 6.69 4.18
C THR A 441 45.75 7.67 3.04
N THR A 442 45.13 7.45 1.88
CA THR A 442 45.10 8.37 0.75
C THR A 442 43.66 8.55 0.27
N PRO A 443 43.10 9.79 0.22
CA PRO A 443 41.77 10.02 -0.35
C PRO A 443 41.77 9.72 -1.85
N VAL A 444 40.67 9.15 -2.34
CA VAL A 444 40.48 8.79 -3.76
C VAL A 444 39.41 9.68 -4.40
N PHE A 445 38.24 9.78 -3.77
CA PHE A 445 37.16 10.71 -4.15
C PHE A 445 36.17 10.89 -3.00
N ASN A 446 35.31 11.92 -3.11
CA ASN A 446 34.25 12.17 -2.14
C ASN A 446 32.90 11.62 -2.64
N ILE A 447 32.01 11.29 -1.73
CA ILE A 447 30.61 10.93 -2.02
C ILE A 447 29.66 11.63 -1.04
N GLN A 448 28.39 11.78 -1.41
CA GLN A 448 27.33 12.14 -0.47
C GLN A 448 26.60 10.89 0.02
N GLY A 449 26.39 10.80 1.34
CA GLY A 449 25.66 9.72 2.00
C GLY A 449 25.10 10.16 3.35
N VAL A 450 24.12 9.44 3.89
CA VAL A 450 23.44 9.83 5.14
C VAL A 450 24.13 9.15 6.34
N PRO A 451 24.36 9.85 7.47
CA PRO A 451 25.05 9.30 8.64
C PRO A 451 24.12 8.65 9.69
N PHE A 452 22.86 8.35 9.34
CA PHE A 452 21.87 7.72 10.21
C PHE A 452 20.86 6.86 9.42
N PRO A 453 20.26 5.83 10.04
CA PRO A 453 19.26 4.98 9.38
C PRO A 453 17.91 5.68 9.22
N GLY A 454 17.08 5.12 8.33
CA GLY A 454 15.65 5.43 8.23
C GLY A 454 15.23 6.30 7.06
N VAL A 455 16.15 6.70 6.17
CA VAL A 455 15.78 7.36 4.89
C VAL A 455 15.38 6.29 3.86
N THR A 456 14.16 6.40 3.31
CA THR A 456 13.62 5.46 2.32
C THR A 456 14.56 5.27 1.12
N GLY A 457 14.72 4.02 0.66
CA GLY A 457 15.57 3.67 -0.48
C GLY A 457 17.07 3.64 -0.19
N THR A 458 17.50 3.92 1.04
CA THR A 458 18.91 3.77 1.46
C THR A 458 19.16 2.43 2.15
N SER A 459 20.37 1.91 1.97
CA SER A 459 20.89 0.71 2.66
C SER A 459 22.11 1.09 3.51
N LYS A 460 22.27 0.47 4.68
CA LYS A 460 23.50 0.57 5.49
C LYS A 460 24.60 -0.24 4.82
N LEU A 461 25.60 0.42 4.25
CA LEU A 461 26.86 -0.21 3.88
C LEU A 461 27.78 -0.19 5.10
N THR A 462 28.14 -1.36 5.61
CA THR A 462 29.03 -1.54 6.77
C THR A 462 30.36 -2.15 6.35
N PHE A 463 31.46 -1.56 6.80
CA PHE A 463 32.82 -2.10 6.70
C PHE A 463 33.22 -2.67 8.07
N GLY A 464 33.57 -3.96 8.11
CA GLY A 464 34.06 -4.60 9.32
C GLY A 464 35.27 -5.49 9.10
N HIS A 465 36.01 -5.76 10.17
CA HIS A 465 37.17 -6.66 10.19
C HIS A 465 37.15 -7.53 11.45
N GLN A 466 38.01 -8.54 11.50
CA GLN A 466 38.33 -9.30 12.70
C GLN A 466 39.77 -9.00 13.12
N ASP A 467 40.08 -9.03 14.42
CA ASP A 467 41.44 -8.76 14.91
C ASP A 467 42.41 -9.85 14.42
N GLY A 468 43.47 -9.44 13.69
CA GLY A 468 44.56 -10.33 13.31
C GLY A 468 44.23 -11.37 12.23
N GLU A 469 43.18 -11.16 11.43
CA GLU A 469 42.79 -12.07 10.35
C GLU A 469 42.97 -11.48 8.94
N PRO A 470 43.08 -12.33 7.90
CA PRO A 470 43.18 -11.93 6.49
C PRO A 470 42.06 -11.10 5.89
N TRP A 471 40.87 -11.05 6.52
CA TRP A 471 39.64 -10.68 5.82
C TRP A 471 38.95 -9.44 6.39
N TRP A 472 38.52 -8.59 5.45
CA TRP A 472 37.46 -7.63 5.68
C TRP A 472 36.13 -8.22 5.23
N ASN A 473 35.03 -7.76 5.82
CA ASN A 473 33.68 -8.17 5.45
C ASN A 473 32.83 -6.92 5.17
N ILE A 474 32.13 -6.96 4.04
CA ILE A 474 31.25 -5.89 3.57
C ILE A 474 29.81 -6.38 3.68
N ILE A 475 28.99 -5.67 4.45
CA ILE A 475 27.58 -6.03 4.61
C ILE A 475 26.67 -4.86 4.24
N ALA A 476 25.70 -5.14 3.38
CA ALA A 476 24.54 -4.30 3.14
C ALA A 476 23.38 -4.80 4.03
N ASP A 477 22.85 -3.94 4.89
CA ASP A 477 21.66 -4.11 5.77
C ASP A 477 21.65 -5.29 6.77
N GLY A 478 22.55 -6.26 6.66
CA GLY A 478 22.74 -7.33 7.65
C GLY A 478 23.66 -6.95 8.83
N THR A 479 23.80 -7.89 9.76
CA THR A 479 24.68 -7.78 10.94
C THR A 479 26.07 -8.38 10.66
N LEU A 480 27.13 -7.73 11.14
CA LEU A 480 28.48 -8.32 11.15
C LEU A 480 28.53 -9.62 11.96
N PRO A 481 29.37 -10.61 11.59
CA PRO A 481 29.54 -11.82 12.38
C PRO A 481 30.10 -11.52 13.77
N THR A 482 29.79 -12.35 14.77
CA THR A 482 29.99 -12.07 16.21
C THR A 482 31.44 -11.72 16.62
N ASN A 483 32.43 -12.13 15.83
CA ASN A 483 33.86 -11.88 16.04
C ASN A 483 34.41 -10.65 15.26
N TYR A 484 33.58 -9.94 14.51
CA TYR A 484 33.97 -8.76 13.74
C TYR A 484 33.63 -7.45 14.47
N LYS A 485 34.50 -6.46 14.30
CA LYS A 485 34.29 -5.07 14.72
C LYS A 485 33.83 -4.24 13.53
N GLU A 486 32.83 -3.39 13.75
CA GLU A 486 32.47 -2.33 12.82
C GLU A 486 33.57 -1.25 12.81
N GLN A 487 34.07 -0.93 11.62
CA GLN A 487 35.13 0.06 11.43
C GLN A 487 34.58 1.36 10.84
N SER A 488 33.64 1.27 9.90
CA SER A 488 32.90 2.43 9.39
C SER A 488 31.57 2.00 8.75
N HIS A 489 30.67 2.97 8.54
CA HIS A 489 29.45 2.74 7.78
C HIS A 489 28.92 4.02 7.12
N VAL A 490 28.03 3.85 6.15
CA VAL A 490 27.28 4.94 5.50
C VAL A 490 25.94 4.44 4.97
N TRP A 491 24.89 5.26 5.00
CA TRP A 491 23.63 4.98 4.30
C TRP A 491 23.64 5.58 2.89
N LEU A 492 23.46 4.73 1.88
CA LEU A 492 23.57 5.07 0.46
C LEU A 492 22.33 4.61 -0.31
N LEU A 493 21.91 5.36 -1.33
CA LEU A 493 20.77 4.99 -2.16
C LEU A 493 21.05 3.73 -2.99
N THR A 494 20.09 2.79 -3.00
CA THR A 494 20.15 1.60 -3.86
C THR A 494 19.53 1.82 -5.23
N LYS A 495 18.66 2.83 -5.37
CA LYS A 495 18.01 3.27 -6.61
C LYS A 495 18.61 4.57 -7.11
N LYS A 496 18.69 4.73 -8.44
CA LYS A 496 19.09 5.98 -9.09
C LYS A 496 17.96 7.02 -8.98
N THR A 497 18.30 8.24 -8.61
CA THR A 497 17.42 9.43 -8.79
C THR A 497 18.05 10.40 -9.80
N PRO A 498 17.37 11.50 -10.22
CA PRO A 498 17.99 12.51 -11.06
C PRO A 498 19.25 13.13 -10.44
N THR A 499 19.19 13.49 -9.15
CA THR A 499 20.31 14.11 -8.41
C THR A 499 21.36 13.09 -7.97
N TYR A 500 20.93 11.93 -7.48
CA TYR A 500 21.80 10.84 -7.03
C TYR A 500 21.88 9.79 -8.14
N SER A 501 22.70 10.10 -9.14
CA SER A 501 22.78 9.39 -10.41
C SER A 501 24.14 8.76 -10.72
N GLN A 502 25.19 9.10 -9.96
CA GLN A 502 26.53 8.55 -10.15
C GLN A 502 26.64 7.20 -9.41
N PRO A 503 26.92 6.08 -10.11
CA PRO A 503 27.05 4.80 -9.46
C PRO A 503 28.39 4.70 -8.72
N ILE A 504 28.37 4.02 -7.58
CA ILE A 504 29.56 3.50 -6.91
C ILE A 504 29.42 1.98 -6.75
N TYR A 505 30.51 1.28 -7.05
CA TYR A 505 30.63 -0.17 -6.98
C TYR A 505 31.56 -0.52 -5.84
N VAL A 506 31.12 -1.43 -4.99
CA VAL A 506 31.83 -1.89 -3.79
C VAL A 506 31.97 -3.40 -3.93
N TYR A 507 33.20 -3.89 -4.07
CA TYR A 507 33.46 -5.28 -4.44
C TYR A 507 34.69 -5.88 -3.76
N GLU A 508 34.63 -7.19 -3.52
CA GLU A 508 35.75 -7.98 -3.02
C GLU A 508 36.63 -8.46 -4.18
N VAL A 509 37.94 -8.27 -4.05
CA VAL A 509 38.96 -8.72 -5.00
C VAL A 509 39.74 -9.88 -4.41
N LEU A 510 39.68 -11.05 -5.07
CA LEU A 510 40.38 -12.27 -4.66
C LEU A 510 41.81 -12.29 -5.22
N ASP A 511 42.84 -12.34 -4.37
CA ASP A 511 44.23 -12.48 -4.82
C ASP A 511 44.59 -13.95 -5.12
N LYS A 512 44.07 -14.50 -6.24
CA LYS A 512 44.31 -15.90 -6.64
C LYS A 512 45.80 -16.32 -6.68
N PRO A 513 46.77 -15.51 -7.16
CA PRO A 513 48.19 -15.84 -7.06
C PRO A 513 48.66 -16.14 -5.64
N ASN A 514 48.12 -15.43 -4.65
CA ASN A 514 48.54 -15.53 -3.25
C ASN A 514 47.55 -16.28 -2.34
N TYR A 515 46.41 -16.79 -2.84
CA TYR A 515 45.47 -17.72 -2.17
C TYR A 515 44.83 -17.35 -0.82
N TRP A 516 45.29 -16.36 -0.07
CA TRP A 516 44.81 -16.07 1.30
C TRP A 516 44.49 -14.60 1.62
N TRP A 517 44.28 -13.73 0.60
CA TRP A 517 43.89 -12.32 0.82
C TRP A 517 42.67 -11.90 -0.02
N ASN A 518 41.63 -11.39 0.66
CA ASN A 518 40.55 -10.62 0.04
C ASN A 518 40.72 -9.14 0.42
N ARG A 519 40.76 -8.23 -0.55
CA ARG A 519 40.66 -6.78 -0.29
C ARG A 519 39.36 -6.20 -0.83
N ILE A 520 38.95 -5.06 -0.28
CA ILE A 520 37.79 -4.29 -0.74
C ILE A 520 38.28 -3.22 -1.72
N ASP A 521 37.63 -3.11 -2.87
CA ASP A 521 37.77 -2.00 -3.80
C ASP A 521 36.45 -1.21 -3.88
N VAL A 522 36.54 0.13 -3.84
CA VAL A 522 35.38 1.03 -4.02
C VAL A 522 35.65 1.97 -5.19
N ASN A 523 34.86 1.89 -6.26
CA ASN A 523 35.13 2.60 -7.52
C ASN A 523 33.86 3.17 -8.19
N LYS A 524 34.02 4.25 -8.95
CA LYS A 524 32.95 4.86 -9.79
C LYS A 524 32.59 4.02 -11.05
N ALA A 525 33.35 2.96 -11.32
CA ALA A 525 33.12 2.02 -12.42
C ALA A 525 33.57 0.60 -12.02
N LEU A 526 33.06 -0.42 -12.71
CA LEU A 526 33.57 -1.79 -12.61
C LEU A 526 34.86 -1.95 -13.42
N PRO A 527 35.80 -2.82 -13.00
CA PRO A 527 37.03 -3.07 -13.73
C PRO A 527 36.75 -3.77 -15.07
N SER A 528 37.49 -3.39 -16.11
CA SER A 528 37.30 -3.86 -17.50
C SER A 528 37.62 -5.34 -17.76
N SER A 529 38.20 -6.04 -16.79
CA SER A 529 38.51 -7.49 -16.84
C SER A 529 38.27 -8.15 -15.48
N PRO A 530 37.01 -8.48 -15.12
CA PRO A 530 36.64 -8.97 -13.78
C PRO A 530 36.92 -10.48 -13.62
N THR A 531 38.19 -10.87 -13.50
CA THR A 531 38.58 -12.29 -13.34
C THR A 531 38.42 -12.86 -11.93
N ASN A 532 38.35 -11.99 -10.90
CA ASN A 532 38.45 -12.33 -9.47
C ASN A 532 37.52 -11.49 -8.55
N ILE A 533 36.25 -11.27 -8.93
CA ILE A 533 35.28 -10.56 -8.06
C ILE A 533 34.41 -11.56 -7.28
N GLY A 534 34.34 -11.45 -5.95
CA GLY A 534 33.52 -12.30 -5.08
C GLY A 534 32.13 -11.73 -4.79
N LEU A 535 32.07 -10.44 -4.40
CA LEU A 535 30.86 -9.68 -4.11
C LEU A 535 30.81 -8.42 -4.99
N ASN A 536 29.63 -7.96 -5.41
CA ASN A 536 29.47 -6.72 -6.17
C ASN A 536 28.20 -5.98 -5.74
N LEU A 537 28.35 -5.01 -4.84
CA LEU A 537 27.29 -4.11 -4.41
C LEU A 537 27.34 -2.82 -5.26
N ARG A 538 26.18 -2.29 -5.65
CA ARG A 538 26.07 -1.02 -6.37
C ARG A 538 25.12 -0.08 -5.65
N PHE A 539 25.63 1.12 -5.32
CA PHE A 539 24.85 2.22 -4.77
C PHE A 539 24.94 3.45 -5.68
N PHE A 540 24.14 4.48 -5.37
CA PHE A 540 24.15 5.75 -6.08
C PHE A 540 24.45 6.90 -5.13
N THR A 541 25.30 7.81 -5.60
CA THR A 541 25.62 9.07 -4.93
C THR A 541 25.37 10.26 -5.85
N LYS A 542 25.49 11.47 -5.31
CA LYS A 542 25.36 12.71 -6.05
C LYS A 542 26.47 12.82 -7.10
N ALA A 543 26.12 13.25 -8.31
CA ALA A 543 27.12 13.54 -9.33
C ALA A 543 27.94 14.79 -8.94
N GLU A 544 29.27 14.68 -9.10
CA GLU A 544 30.24 15.79 -9.02
C GLU A 544 30.09 16.80 -10.18
#